data_AF-A0A435F348-F1
#
_entry.id   AF-A0A435F348-F1
#
_cell.length_a   1.000
_cell.length_b   1.000
_cell.length_c   1.000
_cell.angle_alpha   90.00
_cell.angle_beta   90.00
_cell.angle_gamma   90.00
#
_symmetry.space_group_name_H-M   'P 1'
#
loop_
_entity.id
_entity.type
_entity.pdbx_description
1 polymer ?
#
loop_
_entity_poly.entity_id
_entity_poly.type
_entity_poly.pdbx_seq_one_letter_code
_entity_poly.pdbx_strand_id
1 'polypeptide(L)' 'TEASLQANGVAVEVGPVERIGARGPMMSVYFRDPDSNLVEVSEYRK' A
#
# COMPACT_ATOMS: atom_id res chain seq x y z
N THR A 1 -1.21 -0.82 8.52
CA THR A 1 -1.04 0.13 7.41
C THR A 1 -2.36 0.46 6.75
N GLU A 2 -3.06 -0.54 6.19
CA GLU A 2 -4.40 -0.37 5.59
C GLU A 2 -5.43 0.25 6.56
N ALA A 3 -5.55 -0.30 7.78
CA ALA A 3 -6.45 0.24 8.80
C ALA A 3 -6.16 1.71 9.16
N SER A 4 -4.88 2.13 9.09
CA SER A 4 -4.50 3.53 9.32
C SER A 4 -4.90 4.41 8.14
N LEU A 5 -4.70 3.93 6.90
CA LEU A 5 -5.12 4.64 5.68
C LEU A 5 -6.64 4.86 5.67
N GLN A 6 -7.42 3.82 5.97
CA GLN A 6 -8.88 3.90 6.06
C GLN A 6 -9.33 4.87 7.17
N ALA A 7 -8.70 4.84 8.34
CA ALA A 7 -8.99 5.77 9.44
C ALA A 7 -8.71 7.24 9.07
N ASN A 8 -7.79 7.49 8.13
CA ASN A 8 -7.50 8.83 7.59
C ASN A 8 -8.32 9.15 6.32
N GLY A 9 -9.31 8.34 5.97
CA GLY A 9 -10.16 8.56 4.79
C GLY A 9 -9.47 8.29 3.45
N VAL A 10 -8.33 7.61 3.45
CA VAL A 10 -7.62 7.21 2.22
C VAL A 10 -8.20 5.90 1.71
N ALA A 11 -8.82 5.94 0.53
CA ALA A 11 -9.33 4.76 -0.14
C ALA A 11 -8.18 3.92 -0.71
N VAL A 12 -8.07 2.67 -0.27
CA VAL A 12 -7.13 1.70 -0.85
C VAL A 12 -7.75 1.13 -2.12
N GLU A 13 -7.06 1.28 -3.24
CA GLU A 13 -7.49 0.71 -4.54
C GLU A 13 -7.20 -0.78 -4.61
N VAL A 14 -6.03 -1.21 -4.12
CA VAL A 14 -5.58 -2.60 -4.12
C VAL A 14 -4.75 -2.87 -2.87
N GLY A 15 -5.06 -3.95 -2.15
CA GLY A 15 -4.25 -4.38 -1.01
C GLY A 15 -5.07 -4.90 0.16
N PRO A 16 -4.43 -5.58 1.13
CA PRO A 16 -3.01 -5.95 1.16
C PRO A 16 -2.74 -7.11 0.18
N VAL A 17 -1.76 -6.95 -0.71
CA VAL A 17 -1.38 -7.99 -1.67
C VAL A 17 0.11 -8.29 -1.56
N GLU A 18 0.48 -9.54 -1.80
CA GLU A 18 1.88 -9.94 -1.83
C GLU A 18 2.54 -9.44 -3.13
N ARG A 19 3.73 -8.87 -2.98
CA ARG A 19 4.58 -8.37 -4.07
C ARG A 19 6.02 -8.80 -3.84
N ILE A 20 6.81 -8.76 -4.91
CA ILE A 20 8.25 -8.98 -4.84
C ILE A 20 8.92 -7.61 -4.90
N GLY A 21 9.50 -7.20 -3.78
CA GLY A 21 10.37 -6.03 -3.73
C GLY A 21 11.83 -6.39 -4.00
N ALA A 22 12.70 -5.37 -4.03
CA ALA A 22 14.13 -5.55 -4.26
C ALA A 22 14.83 -6.51 -3.27
N ARG A 23 14.25 -6.74 -2.07
CA ARG A 23 14.80 -7.65 -1.06
C ARG A 23 14.02 -8.96 -0.91
N GLY A 24 13.04 -9.23 -1.77
CA GLY A 24 12.19 -10.42 -1.71
C GLY A 24 10.71 -10.11 -1.45
N PRO A 25 9.93 -11.09 -0.97
CA PRO A 25 8.49 -10.94 -0.72
C PRO A 25 8.17 -9.82 0.28
N MET A 26 7.15 -9.03 -0.03
CA MET A 26 6.65 -7.93 0.79
C MET A 26 5.14 -7.78 0.62
N MET A 27 4.49 -7.08 1.55
CA MET A 27 3.07 -6.74 1.44
C MET A 27 2.91 -5.30 0.99
N SER A 28 2.15 -5.09 -0.09
CA SER A 28 1.88 -3.77 -0.65
C SER A 28 0.41 -3.38 -0.56
N VAL A 29 0.17 -2.09 -0.41
CA VAL A 29 -1.13 -1.42 -0.61
C VAL A 29 -0.95 -0.29 -1.62
N TYR A 30 -1.99 -0.06 -2.43
CA TYR A 30 -2.01 0.94 -3.48
C TYR A 30 -3.19 1.90 -3.25
N PHE A 31 -2.95 3.20 -3.42
CA PHE A 31 -3.98 4.24 -3.33
C PHE A 31 -3.61 5.45 -4.19
N ARG A 32 -4.53 6.41 -4.29
CA ARG A 32 -4.32 7.69 -4.98
C ARG A 32 -4.06 8.80 -3.99
N ASP A 33 -3.08 9.64 -4.31
CA ASP A 33 -2.94 10.94 -3.66
C ASP A 33 -3.94 11.96 -4.26
N PRO A 34 -4.05 13.20 -3.71
CA PRO A 34 -4.95 14.22 -4.24
C PRO A 34 -4.69 14.62 -5.70
N ASP A 35 -3.46 14.45 -6.19
CA ASP A 35 -3.06 14.71 -7.57
C ASP A 35 -3.33 13.51 -8.50
N SER A 36 -3.98 12.46 -7.97
CA SER A 36 -4.27 11.20 -8.66
C SER A 36 -3.04 10.39 -9.06
N ASN A 37 -1.89 10.62 -8.45
CA ASN A 37 -0.73 9.76 -8.60
C ASN A 37 -0.99 8.41 -7.91
N LEU A 38 -0.52 7.33 -8.52
CA LEU A 38 -0.56 6.02 -7.90
C LEU A 38 0.57 5.92 -6.88
N VAL A 39 0.21 5.74 -5.62
CA VAL A 39 1.15 5.56 -4.51
C VAL A 39 1.12 4.10 -4.07
N GLU A 40 2.29 3.48 -4.01
CA GLU A 40 2.50 2.16 -3.42
C GLU A 40 3.18 2.31 -2.05
N VAL A 41 2.57 1.74 -1.02
CA VAL A 41 3.19 1.59 0.30
C VAL A 41 3.41 0.11 0.57
N SER A 42 4.67 -0.27 0.78
CA SER A 42 5.07 -1.66 0.98
C SER A 42 5.79 -1.86 2.31
N GLU A 43 5.58 -3.03 2.90
CA GLU A 43 6.24 -3.46 4.13
C GLU A 43 6.86 -4.84 3.93
N TYR A 44 8.17 -4.95 4.20
CA TYR A 44 8.84 -6.23 4.35
C TYR A 44 8.47 -6.80 5.73
N ARG A 45 7.62 -7.83 5.75
CA ARG A 45 7.35 -8.57 6.98
C ARG A 45 8.59 -9.39 7.33
N LYS A 46 9.11 -9.20 8.55
CA LYS A 46 10.15 -10.05 9.12
C LYS A 46 9.55 -11.37 9.57
#